data_AF-A0A8T6YGH3-F1
#
_entry.id   AF-A0A8T6YGH3-F1
#
_cell.length_a   1.000
_cell.length_b   1.000
_cell.length_c   1.000
_cell.angle_alpha   90.00
_cell.angle_beta   90.00
_cell.angle_gamma   90.00
#
_symmetry.space_group_name_H-M   'P 1'
#
loop_
_entity.id
_entity.type
_entity.pdbx_description
1 polymer ?
#
loop_
_entity_poly.entity_id
_entity_poly.type
_entity_poly.pdbx_seq_one_letter_code
_entity_poly.pdbx_strand_id
1 'polypeptide(L)' 'MSSISVETENETQLTVAEYVRLVKIKEQVQQFLENANIKGMLCESEESINGLTIDLTIKYSVNKREN' A
#
# COMPACT_ATOMS: atom_id res chain seq x y z
N MET A 1 -9.88 -14.26 3.11
CA MET A 1 -9.97 -13.24 2.04
C MET A 1 -8.86 -12.26 2.31
N SER A 2 -7.70 -12.52 1.71
CA SER A 2 -6.58 -11.57 1.77
C SER A 2 -7.00 -10.20 1.31
N SER A 3 -6.56 -9.18 2.03
CA SER A 3 -6.72 -7.80 1.61
C SER A 3 -5.36 -7.13 1.41
N ILE A 4 -5.30 -6.23 0.42
CA ILE A 4 -4.22 -5.25 0.32
C ILE A 4 -4.83 -3.92 0.71
N SER A 5 -4.36 -3.35 1.82
CA SER A 5 -4.78 -2.04 2.28
C SER A 5 -3.66 -1.02 2.12
N VAL A 6 -4.03 0.20 1.74
CA VAL A 6 -3.11 1.34 1.68
C VAL A 6 -3.55 2.34 2.72
N GLU A 7 -2.65 2.63 3.65
CA GLU A 7 -2.85 3.60 4.73
C GLU A 7 -1.93 4.79 4.52
N THR A 8 -2.42 5.98 4.84
CA THR A 8 -1.62 7.20 4.78
C THR A 8 -1.88 8.05 6.01
N GLU A 9 -0.80 8.42 6.68
CA GLU A 9 -0.83 9.27 7.86
C GLU A 9 -0.27 10.65 7.53
N ASN A 10 -0.88 11.69 8.11
CA ASN A 10 -0.44 13.09 8.01
C ASN A 10 -0.43 13.67 6.58
N GLU A 11 -1.27 13.17 5.67
CA GLU A 11 -1.35 13.73 4.30
C GLU A 11 -1.79 15.20 4.27
N THR A 12 -2.52 15.65 5.30
CA THR A 12 -2.96 17.04 5.47
C THR A 12 -1.81 18.03 5.64
N GLN A 13 -0.60 17.55 5.97
CA GLN A 13 0.61 18.38 6.05
C GLN A 13 1.24 18.67 4.67
N LEU A 14 0.74 18.03 3.61
CA LEU A 14 1.24 18.20 2.26
C LEU A 14 0.65 19.45 1.60
N THR A 15 1.50 20.17 0.87
CA THR A 15 1.03 21.12 -0.15
C THR A 15 0.39 20.35 -1.30
N VAL A 16 -0.41 21.04 -2.12
CA VAL A 16 -1.05 20.44 -3.31
C VAL A 16 -0.01 19.77 -4.22
N ALA A 17 1.14 20.41 -4.43
CA ALA A 17 2.20 19.85 -5.29
C ALA A 17 2.80 18.56 -4.70
N GLU A 18 3.00 18.50 -3.38
CA GLU A 18 3.50 17.30 -2.71
C GLU A 18 2.44 16.19 -2.68
N TYR A 19 1.17 16.54 -2.49
CA TYR A 19 0.06 15.59 -2.57
C TYR A 19 -0.03 14.93 -3.96
N VAL A 20 0.05 15.72 -5.03
CA VAL A 20 0.08 15.18 -6.40
C VAL A 20 1.26 14.22 -6.61
N ARG A 21 2.43 14.50 -6.00
CA ARG A 21 3.57 13.57 -6.03
C ARG A 21 3.28 12.29 -5.23
N LEU A 22 2.67 12.40 -4.05
CA LEU A 22 2.28 11.24 -3.24
C LEU A 22 1.29 10.33 -3.99
N VAL A 23 0.31 10.90 -4.70
CA VAL A 23 -0.62 10.12 -5.53
C VAL A 23 0.13 9.32 -6.59
N LYS A 24 1.08 9.94 -7.31
CA LYS A 24 1.91 9.24 -8.30
C LYS A 24 2.75 8.11 -7.68
N ILE A 25 3.28 8.31 -6.48
CA ILE A 25 4.01 7.26 -5.76
C ILE A 25 3.07 6.09 -5.43
N LYS A 26 1.86 6.37 -4.92
CA LYS A 26 0.85 5.34 -4.63
C LYS A 26 0.50 4.54 -5.89
N GLU A 27 0.29 5.21 -7.02
CA GLU A 27 0.01 4.57 -8.31
C GLU A 27 1.17 3.65 -8.75
N GLN A 28 2.42 4.10 -8.64
CA GLN A 28 3.59 3.30 -8.99
C GLN A 28 3.72 2.04 -8.11
N VAL A 29 3.48 2.18 -6.81
CA VAL A 29 3.51 1.04 -5.89
C VAL A 29 2.37 0.07 -6.19
N GLN A 30 1.17 0.55 -6.49
CA GLN A 30 0.07 -0.31 -6.90
C GLN A 30 0.42 -1.09 -8.18
N GLN A 31 0.95 -0.43 -9.20
CA GLN A 31 1.41 -1.09 -10.42
C GLN A 31 2.49 -2.14 -10.14
N PHE A 32 3.42 -1.87 -9.21
CA PHE A 32 4.42 -2.85 -8.80
C PHE A 32 3.78 -4.11 -8.19
N LEU A 33 2.81 -3.96 -7.28
CA LEU A 33 2.11 -5.10 -6.67
C LEU A 33 1.32 -5.92 -7.69
N GLU A 34 0.67 -5.25 -8.64
CA GLU A 34 -0.08 -5.88 -9.73
C GLU A 34 0.87 -6.64 -10.66
N ASN A 35 1.96 -6.00 -11.11
CA ASN A 35 2.95 -6.61 -11.99
C ASN A 35 3.66 -7.81 -11.35
N ALA A 36 3.90 -7.77 -10.04
CA ALA A 36 4.47 -8.88 -9.29
C ALA A 36 3.45 -9.97 -8.92
N ASN A 37 2.18 -9.83 -9.32
CA ASN A 37 1.08 -10.73 -8.99
C ASN A 37 0.96 -11.05 -7.49
N ILE A 38 1.20 -10.05 -6.63
CA ILE A 38 1.22 -10.24 -5.18
C ILE A 38 -0.12 -10.77 -4.67
N LYS A 39 -1.24 -10.26 -5.20
CA LYS A 39 -2.57 -10.74 -4.82
C LYS A 39 -2.75 -12.23 -5.14
N GLY A 40 -2.30 -12.69 -6.30
CA GLY A 40 -2.34 -14.11 -6.66
C GLY A 40 -1.53 -14.96 -5.68
N MET A 41 -0.29 -14.56 -5.40
CA MET A 41 0.58 -15.23 -4.43
C MET A 41 -0.05 -15.34 -3.03
N LEU A 42 -0.71 -14.27 -2.56
CA LEU A 42 -1.41 -14.27 -1.27
C LEU A 42 -2.58 -15.27 -1.26
N CYS A 43 -3.41 -15.27 -2.32
CA CYS A 43 -4.51 -16.22 -2.44
C CYS A 43 -4.04 -17.67 -2.48
N GLU A 44 -3.01 -17.99 -3.28
CA GLU A 44 -2.42 -19.33 -3.33
C GLU A 44 -1.90 -19.78 -1.96
N SER A 45 -1.30 -18.86 -1.20
CA SER A 45 -0.80 -19.14 0.15
C SER A 45 -1.93 -19.41 1.15
N GLU A 46 -3.03 -18.64 1.10
CA GLU A 46 -4.23 -18.90 1.91
C GLU A 46 -4.85 -20.27 1.59
N GLU A 47 -4.95 -20.63 0.31
CA GLU A 47 -5.50 -21.92 -0.12
C GLU A 47 -4.64 -23.10 0.36
N SER A 48 -3.32 -22.90 0.48
CA SER A 48 -2.41 -23.94 0.93
C SER A 48 -2.56 -24.33 2.41
N ILE A 49 -3.13 -23.45 3.24
CA ILE A 49 -3.30 -23.68 4.69
C ILE A 49 -4.71 -23.28 5.10
N ASN A 50 -5.56 -24.28 5.35
CA ASN A 50 -6.94 -24.04 5.77
C ASN A 50 -7.00 -23.19 7.06
N GLY A 51 -7.71 -22.07 7.00
CA GLY A 51 -7.84 -21.11 8.10
C GLY A 51 -6.77 -20.02 8.16
N LEU A 52 -5.80 -20.00 7.23
CA LEU A 52 -4.86 -18.89 7.11
C LEU A 52 -5.54 -17.67 6.47
N THR A 53 -5.26 -16.48 7.00
CA THR A 53 -5.60 -15.20 6.36
C THR A 53 -4.35 -14.34 6.36
N ILE A 54 -4.05 -13.73 5.21
CA ILE A 54 -2.87 -12.89 5.03
C ILE A 54 -3.31 -11.51 4.56
N ASP A 55 -3.02 -10.49 5.36
CA ASP A 55 -3.27 -9.10 5.03
C ASP A 55 -1.96 -8.36 4.77
N LEU A 56 -1.90 -7.63 3.65
CA LEU A 56 -0.77 -6.78 3.29
C LEU A 56 -1.16 -5.31 3.46
N THR A 57 -0.50 -4.62 4.38
CA THR A 57 -0.73 -3.18 4.59
C THR A 57 0.49 -2.38 4.16
N ILE A 58 0.26 -1.39 3.29
CA ILE A 58 1.28 -0.42 2.87
C ILE A 58 0.99 0.91 3.56
N LYS A 59 1.92 1.36 4.41
CA LYS A 59 1.78 2.59 5.18
C LYS A 59 2.68 3.69 4.63
N TYR A 60 2.10 4.84 4.34
CA TYR A 60 2.81 6.07 4.01
C TYR A 60 2.71 7.05 5.18
N SER A 61 3.85 7.48 5.73
CA SER A 61 3.87 8.50 6.79
C SER A 61 4.58 9.75 6.30
N VAL A 62 3.87 10.89 6.33
CA VAL A 62 4.44 12.20 6.01
C VAL A 62 4.98 12.81 7.30
N ASN A 63 6.31 12.92 7.39
CA ASN A 63 6.99 13.58 8.51
C ASN A 63 7.72 14.81 8.00
N LYS A 64 7.09 15.98 8.09
CA LYS A 64 7.79 17.24 7.86
C LYS A 64 8.61 17.56 9.11
N ARG A 65 9.94 17.51 8.99
CA ARG A 65 10.80 18.11 10.01
C ARG A 65 10.52 19.61 9.97
N GLU A 66 10.15 20.20 11.10
CA GLU A 66 10.14 21.65 11.27
C GLU A 66 11.55 22.15 10.91
N ASN A 67 11.63 23.00 9.88
CA ASN A 67 12.84 23.74 9.55
C ASN A 67 12.86 25.05 10.32
#